data_AF-X0ZE83-F1
#
_entry.id   AF-X0ZE83-F1
#
_cell.length_a   1.000
_cell.length_b   1.000
_cell.length_c   1.000
_cell.angle_alpha   90.00
_cell.angle_beta   90.00
_cell.angle_gamma   90.00
#
_symmetry.space_group_name_H-M   'P 1'
#
loop_
_entity.id
_entity.type
_entity.pdbx_description
1 polymer ?
#
loop_
_entity_poly.entity_id
_entity_poly.type
_entity_poly.pdbx_seq_one_letter_code
_entity_poly.pdbx_strand_id
1 'polypeptide(L)'
;MSEILVMAVDEVIVLKNDSPLYDEIISHRLGMIPLTTDLETYKLPQECVCEGYGCALCQVSLTCEVTNTTNMPLYVYSGDLKSNDPKIVPVNPKIPIVKIDKNNQLIIEAYAILGKAKDHVKWQAVSNIFYRFYPEIEFNDENCKKCLERCVVSRMCPEHLYDFSDGKTVKLQGDYWKTCTLCKSCERDCPEKAIKVGSRDNTYIFSIESDGVLPFDIIIKKTFEIFLEKIDEFVERLEAIELES
;
A
#
# COMPACT_ATOMS: atom_id res chain seq x y z
N MET A 1 -3.60 4.66 -6.17
CA MET A 1 -3.09 4.94 -4.81
C MET A 1 -3.95 5.95 -4.08
N SER A 2 -4.30 7.09 -4.68
CA SER A 2 -4.93 8.22 -3.98
C SER A 2 -6.45 8.31 -4.01
N GLU A 3 -7.13 7.56 -4.89
CA GLU A 3 -8.55 7.81 -5.22
C GLU A 3 -9.53 6.79 -4.62
N ILE A 4 -9.03 5.62 -4.22
CA ILE A 4 -9.86 4.58 -3.59
C ILE A 4 -10.22 5.05 -2.18
N LEU A 5 -11.49 4.92 -1.82
CA LEU A 5 -11.99 5.27 -0.50
C LEU A 5 -11.57 4.22 0.54
N VAL A 6 -11.20 4.69 1.72
CA VAL A 6 -10.81 3.86 2.87
C VAL A 6 -11.40 4.46 4.14
N MET A 7 -11.71 3.63 5.14
CA MET A 7 -12.05 4.07 6.49
C MET A 7 -10.79 4.37 7.30
N ALA A 8 -10.70 5.55 7.90
CA ALA A 8 -9.65 5.88 8.85
C ALA A 8 -10.18 6.82 9.95
N VAL A 9 -9.54 6.80 11.12
CA VAL A 9 -9.85 7.73 12.22
C VAL A 9 -9.55 9.17 11.80
N ASP A 10 -10.52 10.05 12.02
CA ASP A 10 -10.44 11.46 11.69
C ASP A 10 -10.54 12.36 12.91
N GLU A 11 -11.46 12.04 13.81
CA GLU A 11 -11.61 12.77 15.07
C GLU A 11 -11.32 11.87 16.26
N VAL A 12 -10.71 12.44 17.30
CA VAL A 12 -10.42 11.75 18.55
C VAL A 12 -10.80 12.65 19.71
N ILE A 13 -11.71 12.18 20.55
CA ILE A 13 -12.07 12.78 21.83
C ILE A 13 -11.27 12.06 22.91
N VAL A 14 -10.39 12.80 23.59
CA VAL A 14 -9.65 12.30 24.74
C VAL A 14 -10.41 12.68 26.00
N LEU A 15 -11.01 11.68 26.65
CA LEU A 15 -11.69 11.87 27.94
C LEU A 15 -10.69 11.85 29.09
N LYS A 16 -9.65 11.02 28.98
CA LYS A 16 -8.57 10.94 29.95
C LYS A 16 -7.31 10.32 29.35
N ASN A 17 -6.17 10.97 29.58
CA ASN A 17 -4.86 10.47 29.17
C ASN A 17 -3.84 10.72 30.30
N ASP A 18 -3.56 9.70 31.10
CA ASP A 18 -2.48 9.73 32.09
C ASP A 18 -1.18 9.12 31.52
N SER A 19 -1.10 8.92 30.20
CA SER A 19 0.07 8.30 29.56
C SER A 19 1.22 9.31 29.37
N PRO A 20 2.44 8.85 29.08
CA PRO A 20 3.57 9.73 28.79
C PRO A 20 3.51 10.38 27.40
N LEU A 21 2.57 9.98 26.52
CA LEU A 21 2.41 10.59 25.19
C LEU A 21 1.34 11.69 25.24
N TYR A 22 1.61 12.79 24.54
CA TYR A 22 0.63 13.86 24.36
C TYR A 22 -0.56 13.42 23.50
N ASP A 23 -1.70 14.06 23.70
CA ASP A 23 -2.97 13.73 23.07
C ASP A 23 -2.89 13.78 21.54
N GLU A 24 -2.20 14.77 20.97
CA GLU A 24 -2.01 14.91 19.53
C GLU A 24 -1.18 13.77 18.92
N ILE A 25 -0.23 13.22 19.69
CA ILE A 25 0.60 12.10 19.24
C ILE A 25 -0.22 10.81 19.24
N ILE A 26 -1.02 10.59 20.29
CA ILE A 26 -1.93 9.44 20.34
C ILE A 26 -2.95 9.54 19.20
N SER A 27 -3.55 10.72 19.01
CA SER A 27 -4.53 10.98 17.95
C SER A 27 -3.94 10.73 16.56
N HIS A 28 -2.72 11.21 16.30
CA HIS A 28 -2.02 10.93 15.04
C HIS A 28 -1.78 9.43 14.84
N ARG A 29 -1.36 8.71 15.89
CA ARG A 29 -1.16 7.25 15.80
C ARG A 29 -2.45 6.52 15.50
N LEU A 30 -3.56 6.89 16.14
CA LEU A 30 -4.89 6.34 15.87
C LEU A 30 -5.33 6.57 14.43
N GLY A 31 -5.08 7.78 13.90
CA GLY A 31 -5.33 8.12 12.51
C GLY A 31 -4.61 7.20 11.51
N MET A 32 -3.43 6.69 11.88
CA MET A 32 -2.62 5.81 11.03
C MET A 32 -2.85 4.32 11.24
N ILE A 33 -3.80 3.91 12.10
CA ILE A 33 -4.19 2.51 12.25
C ILE A 33 -5.09 2.13 11.07
N PRO A 34 -4.69 1.17 10.21
CA PRO A 34 -5.53 0.73 9.11
C PRO A 34 -6.79 0.04 9.65
N LEU A 35 -7.96 0.49 9.20
CA LEU A 35 -9.25 -0.11 9.52
C LEU A 35 -9.79 -0.86 8.32
N THR A 36 -10.47 -1.99 8.55
CA THR A 36 -11.26 -2.64 7.50
C THR A 36 -12.33 -1.68 6.99
N THR A 37 -12.58 -1.70 5.68
CA THR A 37 -13.45 -0.74 5.00
C THR A 37 -14.65 -1.44 4.35
N ASP A 38 -15.86 -0.92 4.60
CA ASP A 38 -17.10 -1.32 3.91
C ASP A 38 -17.55 -0.18 2.98
N LEU A 39 -17.30 -0.36 1.67
CA LEU A 39 -17.62 0.64 0.64
C LEU A 39 -19.10 0.66 0.23
N GLU A 40 -19.88 -0.34 0.64
CA GLU A 40 -21.30 -0.44 0.25
C GLU A 40 -22.19 0.27 1.25
N THR A 41 -21.85 0.19 2.54
CA THR A 41 -22.66 0.72 3.63
C THR A 41 -22.40 2.21 3.87
N TYR A 42 -21.14 2.64 3.79
CA TYR A 42 -20.73 3.98 4.18
C TYR A 42 -20.62 4.93 2.98
N LYS A 43 -20.95 6.20 3.22
CA LYS A 43 -20.78 7.30 2.27
C LYS A 43 -19.73 8.29 2.76
N LEU A 44 -19.16 9.04 1.82
CA LEU A 44 -18.35 10.21 2.15
C LEU A 44 -19.18 11.20 2.97
N PRO A 45 -18.61 11.84 4.01
CA PRO A 45 -19.35 12.81 4.82
C PRO A 45 -19.99 13.94 4.01
N GLN A 46 -19.32 14.41 2.95
CA GLN A 46 -19.84 15.48 2.09
C GLN A 46 -21.03 15.04 1.22
N GLU A 47 -21.16 13.74 0.96
CA GLU A 47 -22.24 13.14 0.16
C GLU A 47 -23.37 12.56 1.05
N CYS A 48 -23.24 12.74 2.37
CA CYS A 48 -24.19 12.22 3.33
C CYS A 48 -25.31 13.21 3.60
N VAL A 49 -26.52 12.68 3.87
CA VAL A 49 -27.72 13.47 4.21
C VAL A 49 -27.56 14.30 5.49
N CYS A 50 -26.59 13.95 6.33
CA CYS A 50 -26.27 14.69 7.55
C CYS A 50 -25.25 15.81 7.31
N GLU A 51 -24.86 16.11 6.06
CA GLU A 51 -23.93 17.20 5.71
C GLU A 51 -22.59 17.14 6.47
N GLY A 52 -22.17 15.93 6.86
CA GLY A 52 -20.93 15.71 7.62
C GLY A 52 -21.02 15.94 9.12
N TYR A 53 -22.20 16.21 9.70
CA TYR A 53 -22.38 16.30 11.16
C TYR A 53 -22.12 14.97 11.91
N GLY A 54 -22.02 13.85 11.19
CA GLY A 54 -21.81 12.52 11.76
C GLY A 54 -23.13 11.78 11.97
N CYS A 55 -23.25 10.63 11.31
CA CYS A 55 -24.36 9.69 11.50
C CYS A 55 -23.91 8.26 11.19
N ALA A 56 -24.78 7.28 11.45
CA ALA A 56 -24.48 5.87 11.22
C ALA A 56 -24.16 5.49 9.76
N LEU A 57 -24.41 6.38 8.79
CA LEU A 57 -24.12 6.14 7.36
C LEU A 57 -22.77 6.71 6.89
N CYS A 58 -22.10 7.57 7.68
CA CYS A 58 -20.83 8.18 7.26
C CYS A 58 -19.76 8.14 8.35
N GLN A 59 -20.06 7.62 9.53
CA GLN A 59 -19.14 7.62 10.67
C GLN A 59 -19.29 6.35 11.52
N VAL A 60 -18.16 5.86 12.03
CA VAL A 60 -18.04 4.74 12.97
C VAL A 60 -17.33 5.21 14.22
N SER A 61 -17.79 4.80 15.40
CA SER A 61 -17.15 5.14 16.68
C SER A 61 -16.32 3.96 17.19
N LEU A 62 -15.07 4.21 17.56
CA LEU A 62 -14.18 3.28 18.24
C LEU A 62 -13.87 3.81 19.65
N THR A 63 -14.16 3.02 20.66
CA THR A 63 -13.93 3.40 22.07
C THR A 63 -12.79 2.58 22.66
N CYS A 64 -11.95 3.20 23.48
CA CYS A 64 -10.91 2.50 24.23
C CYS A 64 -10.87 3.02 25.65
N GLU A 65 -11.11 2.13 26.59
CA GLU A 65 -11.05 2.40 28.02
C GLU A 65 -10.15 1.35 28.68
N VAL A 66 -8.92 1.77 29.01
CA VAL A 66 -7.91 0.89 29.62
C VAL A 66 -7.35 1.54 30.88
N THR A 67 -7.40 0.79 31.98
CA THR A 67 -6.74 1.16 33.24
C THR A 67 -5.69 0.11 33.58
N ASN A 68 -4.45 0.52 33.80
CA ASN A 68 -3.40 -0.42 34.18
C ASN A 68 -3.48 -0.77 35.67
N THR A 69 -4.06 -1.93 35.98
CA THR A 69 -4.14 -2.47 37.34
C THR A 69 -2.94 -3.33 37.73
N THR A 70 -1.99 -3.54 36.81
CA THR A 70 -0.82 -4.39 37.03
C THR A 70 0.35 -3.62 37.63
N ASN A 71 1.30 -4.31 38.25
CA ASN A 71 2.51 -3.69 38.78
C ASN A 71 3.57 -3.38 37.71
N MET A 72 3.30 -3.73 36.45
CA MET A 72 4.21 -3.54 35.32
C MET A 72 3.57 -2.56 34.33
N PRO A 73 4.37 -1.89 33.49
CA PRO A 73 3.81 -1.09 32.41
C PRO A 73 3.00 -1.96 31.43
N LEU A 74 1.85 -1.44 31.00
CA LEU A 74 0.92 -2.10 30.08
C LEU A 74 0.95 -1.41 28.71
N TYR A 75 0.99 -2.20 27.64
CA TYR A 75 0.80 -1.67 26.29
C TYR A 75 -0.68 -1.68 25.95
N VAL A 76 -1.16 -0.55 25.43
CA VAL A 76 -2.46 -0.43 24.75
C VAL A 76 -2.21 -0.65 23.26
N TYR A 77 -2.93 -1.59 22.67
CA TYR A 77 -2.85 -1.97 21.26
C TYR A 77 -4.10 -1.57 20.50
N SER A 78 -4.01 -1.57 19.17
CA SER A 78 -5.16 -1.35 18.29
C SER A 78 -6.31 -2.31 18.58
N GLY A 79 -6.04 -3.55 18.98
CA GLY A 79 -7.08 -4.52 19.37
C GLY A 79 -7.90 -4.14 20.62
N ASP A 80 -7.45 -3.16 21.40
CA ASP A 80 -8.20 -2.63 22.55
C ASP A 80 -9.28 -1.61 22.14
N LEU A 81 -9.27 -1.18 20.87
CA LEU A 81 -10.31 -0.33 20.27
C LEU A 81 -11.58 -1.15 20.02
N LYS A 82 -12.67 -0.81 20.70
CA LYS A 82 -14.00 -1.41 20.54
C LYS A 82 -14.82 -0.59 19.57
N SER A 83 -15.02 -1.12 18.37
CA SER A 83 -15.87 -0.53 17.35
C SER A 83 -17.36 -0.78 17.62
N ASN A 84 -18.22 0.19 17.28
CA ASN A 84 -19.67 -0.01 17.25
C ASN A 84 -20.14 -0.76 15.98
N ASP A 85 -19.28 -0.93 14.97
CA ASP A 85 -19.52 -1.78 13.81
C ASP A 85 -18.43 -2.88 13.71
N PRO A 86 -18.79 -4.17 13.85
CA PRO A 86 -17.83 -5.27 13.78
C PRO A 86 -17.16 -5.42 12.40
N LYS A 87 -17.69 -4.80 11.35
CA LYS A 87 -17.07 -4.80 10.02
C LYS A 87 -15.93 -3.78 9.90
N ILE A 88 -15.86 -2.80 10.80
CA ILE A 88 -14.90 -1.69 10.76
C ILE A 88 -14.03 -1.77 12.01
N VAL A 89 -12.94 -2.52 11.90
CA VAL A 89 -12.02 -2.84 13.00
C VAL A 89 -10.58 -2.71 12.53
N PRO A 90 -9.61 -2.56 13.45
CA PRO A 90 -8.20 -2.55 13.08
C PRO A 90 -7.80 -3.84 12.35
N VAL A 91 -7.18 -3.69 11.17
CA VAL A 91 -6.73 -4.82 10.34
C VAL A 91 -5.74 -5.70 11.12
N ASN A 92 -4.82 -5.07 11.84
CA ASN A 92 -3.90 -5.75 12.75
C ASN A 92 -4.20 -5.32 14.19
N PRO A 93 -4.61 -6.25 15.08
CA PRO A 93 -4.95 -5.93 16.47
C PRO A 93 -3.72 -5.72 17.38
N LYS A 94 -2.50 -5.90 16.86
CA LYS A 94 -1.25 -5.83 17.64
C LYS A 94 -0.43 -4.57 17.37
N ILE A 95 -1.02 -3.53 16.77
CA ILE A 95 -0.32 -2.26 16.55
C ILE A 95 -0.27 -1.53 17.89
N PRO A 96 0.93 -1.25 18.47
CA PRO A 96 1.02 -0.54 19.73
C PRO A 96 0.57 0.91 19.55
N ILE A 97 -0.27 1.41 20.46
CA ILE A 97 -0.72 2.80 20.50
C ILE A 97 0.15 3.55 21.51
N VAL A 98 0.11 3.12 22.77
CA VAL A 98 0.84 3.76 23.87
C VAL A 98 1.14 2.75 24.96
N LYS A 99 2.09 3.08 25.82
CA LYS A 99 2.44 2.33 27.02
C LYS A 99 2.05 3.15 28.25
N ILE A 100 1.30 2.57 29.17
CA ILE A 100 0.81 3.22 30.39
C ILE A 100 1.40 2.55 31.63
N ASP A 101 1.80 3.36 32.62
CA ASP A 101 2.33 2.87 33.89
C ASP A 101 1.23 2.43 34.85
N LYS A 102 1.61 1.85 35.98
CA LYS A 102 0.68 1.36 37.01
C LYS A 102 -0.26 2.49 37.45
N ASN A 103 -1.55 2.17 37.56
CA ASN A 103 -2.66 3.05 37.94
C ASN A 103 -3.01 4.15 36.92
N ASN A 104 -2.27 4.30 35.82
CA ASN A 104 -2.61 5.25 34.77
C ASN A 104 -3.74 4.71 33.89
N GLN A 105 -4.49 5.64 33.30
CA GLN A 105 -5.66 5.34 32.48
C GLN A 105 -5.58 6.04 31.13
N LEU A 106 -6.11 5.37 30.11
CA LEU A 106 -6.41 5.94 28.80
C LEU A 106 -7.90 5.71 28.51
N ILE A 107 -8.65 6.79 28.32
CA ILE A 107 -10.05 6.77 27.89
C ILE A 107 -10.18 7.69 26.68
N ILE A 108 -10.50 7.10 25.54
CA ILE A 108 -10.67 7.80 24.26
C ILE A 108 -11.89 7.29 23.50
N GLU A 109 -12.46 8.18 22.71
CA GLU A 109 -13.46 7.88 21.69
C GLU A 109 -12.95 8.45 20.36
N ALA A 110 -12.86 7.60 19.34
CA ALA A 110 -12.34 7.94 18.03
C ALA A 110 -13.44 7.74 16.98
N TYR A 111 -13.53 8.65 16.01
CA TYR A 111 -14.49 8.55 14.93
C TYR A 111 -13.78 8.32 13.61
N ALA A 112 -14.15 7.24 12.93
CA ALA A 112 -13.65 6.89 11.62
C ALA A 112 -14.66 7.26 10.52
N ILE A 113 -14.13 7.79 9.42
CA ILE A 113 -14.90 8.20 8.23
C ILE A 113 -14.23 7.67 6.96
N LEU A 114 -15.02 7.59 5.89
CA LEU A 114 -14.47 7.37 4.55
C LEU A 114 -13.73 8.62 4.07
N GLY A 115 -12.59 8.42 3.42
CA GLY A 115 -11.83 9.49 2.79
C GLY A 115 -10.90 8.98 1.69
N LYS A 116 -10.22 9.92 1.03
CA LYS A 116 -9.27 9.65 -0.07
C LYS A 116 -7.85 9.94 0.37
N ALA A 117 -6.90 9.13 -0.10
CA ALA A 117 -5.48 9.38 0.16
C ALA A 117 -4.96 10.70 -0.42
N LYS A 118 -5.68 11.29 -1.38
CA LYS A 118 -5.41 12.63 -1.91
C LYS A 118 -5.50 13.71 -0.84
N ASP A 119 -6.39 13.54 0.14
CA ASP A 119 -6.60 14.51 1.22
C ASP A 119 -5.62 14.26 2.37
N HIS A 120 -5.40 12.99 2.73
CA HIS A 120 -4.39 12.60 3.71
C HIS A 120 -3.95 11.14 3.53
N VAL A 121 -2.66 10.85 3.72
CA VAL A 121 -2.06 9.52 3.51
C VAL A 121 -2.68 8.40 4.36
N LYS A 122 -3.37 8.74 5.45
CA LYS A 122 -4.09 7.77 6.30
C LYS A 122 -5.19 7.00 5.56
N TRP A 123 -5.71 7.55 4.47
CA TRP A 123 -6.70 6.92 3.61
C TRP A 123 -6.09 6.21 2.39
N GLN A 124 -4.81 5.84 2.47
CA GLN A 124 -4.16 5.10 1.41
C GLN A 124 -4.61 3.63 1.44
N ALA A 125 -5.13 3.12 0.33
CA ALA A 125 -5.69 1.76 0.24
C ALA A 125 -4.67 0.63 0.04
N VAL A 126 -3.39 0.98 -0.15
CA VAL A 126 -2.30 0.04 -0.46
C VAL A 126 -1.04 0.52 0.26
N SER A 127 -0.20 -0.39 0.74
CA SER A 127 1.08 -0.03 1.37
C SER A 127 2.06 0.51 0.33
N ASN A 128 2.19 -0.19 -0.79
CA ASN A 128 3.14 0.13 -1.84
C ASN A 128 2.60 -0.27 -3.20
N ILE A 129 2.91 0.53 -4.21
CA ILE A 129 2.64 0.22 -5.61
C ILE A 129 3.77 0.75 -6.46
N PHE A 130 4.32 -0.13 -7.28
CA PHE A 130 5.27 0.25 -8.31
C PHE A 130 5.14 -0.69 -9.50
N TYR A 131 5.70 -0.25 -10.61
CA TYR A 131 5.87 -1.11 -11.77
C TYR A 131 7.30 -1.02 -12.25
N ARG A 132 7.72 -2.06 -12.95
CA ARG A 132 8.96 -2.07 -13.72
C ARG A 132 8.72 -2.63 -15.10
N PHE A 133 9.56 -2.25 -16.03
CA PHE A 133 9.50 -2.79 -17.38
C PHE A 133 9.93 -4.26 -17.36
N TYR A 134 9.33 -5.05 -18.24
CA TYR A 134 9.76 -6.43 -18.42
C TYR A 134 11.20 -6.44 -18.97
N PRO A 135 12.16 -7.07 -18.27
CA PRO A 135 13.54 -7.09 -18.70
C PRO A 135 13.68 -7.98 -19.94
N GLU A 136 14.31 -7.46 -20.99
CA GLU A 136 14.62 -8.22 -22.20
C GLU A 136 16.13 -8.25 -22.37
N ILE A 137 16.71 -9.44 -22.27
CA ILE A 137 18.16 -9.63 -22.31
C ILE A 137 18.48 -10.47 -23.54
N GLU A 138 19.20 -9.87 -24.48
CA GLU A 138 19.61 -10.49 -25.73
C GLU A 138 21.08 -10.89 -25.65
N PHE A 139 21.40 -12.06 -26.22
CA PHE A 139 22.77 -12.56 -26.34
C PHE A 139 23.18 -12.60 -27.80
N ASN A 140 24.38 -12.10 -28.09
CA ASN A 140 25.06 -12.37 -29.35
C ASN A 140 25.87 -13.67 -29.19
N ASP A 141 25.36 -14.76 -29.76
CA ASP A 141 25.94 -16.09 -29.67
C ASP A 141 27.39 -16.17 -30.18
N GLU A 142 27.76 -15.39 -31.20
CA GLU A 142 29.11 -15.40 -31.76
C GLU A 142 30.13 -14.86 -30.77
N ASN A 143 29.78 -13.78 -30.06
CA ASN A 143 30.63 -13.19 -29.03
C ASN A 143 30.60 -14.00 -27.74
N CYS A 144 29.44 -14.54 -27.35
CA CYS A 144 29.32 -15.34 -26.13
C CYS A 144 30.16 -16.62 -26.16
N LYS A 145 30.32 -17.26 -27.33
CA LYS A 145 31.15 -18.47 -27.51
C LYS A 145 32.65 -18.26 -27.22
N LYS A 146 33.13 -17.01 -27.16
CA LYS A 146 34.53 -16.69 -26.84
C LYS A 146 34.84 -16.89 -25.35
N CYS A 147 33.83 -16.91 -24.48
CA CYS A 147 33.98 -17.20 -23.06
C CYS A 147 33.93 -18.72 -22.81
N LEU A 148 35.03 -19.42 -23.11
CA LEU A 148 35.11 -20.88 -23.15
C LEU A 148 35.05 -21.61 -21.80
N GLU A 149 35.40 -20.96 -20.69
CA GLU A 149 35.51 -21.64 -19.39
C GLU A 149 34.88 -20.86 -18.23
N ARG A 150 34.76 -19.53 -18.35
CA ARG A 150 34.26 -18.69 -17.26
C ARG A 150 33.57 -17.45 -17.81
N CYS A 151 32.25 -17.38 -17.60
CA CYS A 151 31.51 -16.12 -17.72
C CYS A 151 31.59 -15.33 -16.41
N VAL A 152 32.08 -14.10 -16.45
CA VAL A 152 32.11 -13.19 -15.28
C VAL A 152 30.68 -12.77 -14.89
N VAL A 153 29.85 -12.53 -15.90
CA VAL A 153 28.47 -12.04 -15.73
C VAL A 153 27.60 -13.03 -14.96
N SER A 154 27.76 -14.34 -15.18
CA SER A 154 26.97 -15.36 -14.48
C SER A 154 27.22 -15.42 -12.98
N ARG A 155 28.39 -14.94 -12.52
CA ARG A 155 28.75 -14.89 -11.10
C ARG A 155 28.55 -13.51 -10.47
N MET A 156 28.53 -12.47 -11.29
CA MET A 156 28.39 -11.09 -10.84
C MET A 156 26.94 -10.74 -10.52
N CYS A 157 25.97 -11.36 -11.20
CA CYS A 157 24.56 -11.06 -10.98
C CYS A 157 24.13 -11.59 -9.59
N PRO A 158 23.74 -10.70 -8.65
CA PRO A 158 23.35 -11.12 -7.30
C PRO A 158 22.06 -11.96 -7.29
N GLU A 159 21.22 -11.78 -8.32
CA GLU A 159 19.96 -12.50 -8.51
C GLU A 159 20.16 -13.85 -9.22
N HIS A 160 21.40 -14.23 -9.53
CA HIS A 160 21.75 -15.50 -10.16
C HIS A 160 20.97 -15.82 -11.45
N LEU A 161 20.66 -14.81 -12.26
CA LEU A 161 19.78 -14.91 -13.44
C LEU A 161 20.27 -15.85 -14.55
N TYR A 162 21.55 -16.22 -14.52
CA TYR A 162 22.25 -16.88 -15.62
C TYR A 162 22.70 -18.28 -15.21
N ASP A 163 22.40 -19.26 -16.06
CA ASP A 163 22.97 -20.60 -16.01
C ASP A 163 24.12 -20.72 -17.03
N PHE A 164 25.24 -21.29 -16.58
CA PHE A 164 26.43 -21.58 -17.37
C PHE A 164 26.94 -23.01 -17.07
N SER A 165 26.02 -23.95 -16.88
CA SER A 165 26.32 -25.35 -16.55
C SER A 165 27.00 -26.13 -17.68
N ASP A 166 26.76 -25.76 -18.94
CA ASP A 166 27.34 -26.43 -20.10
C ASP A 166 28.78 -25.98 -20.46
N GLY A 167 29.30 -24.97 -19.74
CA GLY A 167 30.64 -24.42 -19.93
C GLY A 167 30.84 -23.71 -21.27
N LYS A 168 29.80 -23.49 -22.08
CA LYS A 168 29.92 -22.95 -23.44
C LYS A 168 28.93 -21.83 -23.75
N THR A 169 27.73 -21.86 -23.20
CA THR A 169 26.68 -20.86 -23.47
C THR A 169 26.01 -20.39 -22.19
N VAL A 170 25.85 -19.07 -22.09
CA VAL A 170 25.09 -18.47 -20.99
C VAL A 170 23.62 -18.51 -21.36
N LYS A 171 22.78 -19.04 -20.47
CA LYS A 171 21.33 -19.07 -20.64
C LYS A 171 20.68 -18.31 -19.49
N LEU A 172 19.55 -17.66 -19.76
CA LEU A 172 18.72 -17.10 -18.70
C LEU A 172 17.91 -18.21 -18.06
N GLN A 173 17.75 -18.13 -16.73
CA GLN A 173 16.76 -18.94 -16.03
C GLN A 173 15.35 -18.57 -16.50
N GLY A 174 14.40 -19.52 -16.46
CA GLY A 174 13.05 -19.31 -17.03
C GLY A 174 12.27 -18.14 -16.41
N ASP A 175 12.54 -17.80 -15.15
CA ASP A 175 11.88 -16.72 -14.42
C ASP A 175 12.82 -15.58 -14.00
N TYR A 176 13.94 -15.40 -14.72
CA TYR A 176 14.87 -14.29 -14.54
C TYR A 176 14.16 -12.93 -14.46
N TRP A 177 13.05 -12.77 -15.18
CA TRP A 177 12.29 -11.53 -15.24
C TRP A 177 11.71 -11.15 -13.88
N LYS A 178 11.48 -12.09 -12.95
CA LYS A 178 10.95 -11.82 -11.61
C LYS A 178 11.94 -11.09 -10.71
N THR A 179 13.23 -11.36 -10.87
CA THR A 179 14.27 -10.86 -9.94
C THR A 179 15.21 -9.86 -10.59
N CYS A 180 15.36 -9.86 -11.92
CA CYS A 180 16.23 -8.91 -12.61
C CYS A 180 15.89 -7.45 -12.29
N THR A 181 16.87 -6.71 -11.75
CA THR A 181 16.73 -5.30 -11.35
C THR A 181 17.05 -4.30 -12.45
N LEU A 182 17.31 -4.75 -13.68
CA LEU A 182 17.70 -3.89 -14.81
C LEU A 182 18.93 -3.00 -14.52
N CYS A 183 19.86 -3.45 -13.67
CA CYS A 183 21.07 -2.69 -13.30
C CYS A 183 22.07 -2.49 -14.45
N LYS A 184 21.89 -3.20 -15.57
CA LYS A 184 22.74 -3.21 -16.78
C LYS A 184 24.21 -3.58 -16.56
N SER A 185 24.59 -4.06 -15.37
CA SER A 185 25.97 -4.49 -15.11
C SER A 185 26.38 -5.65 -16.03
N CYS A 186 25.48 -6.59 -16.31
CA CYS A 186 25.75 -7.70 -17.23
C CYS A 186 26.08 -7.26 -18.66
N GLU A 187 25.56 -6.13 -19.14
CA GLU A 187 25.92 -5.54 -20.43
C GLU A 187 27.24 -4.77 -20.33
N ARG A 188 27.36 -3.87 -19.34
CA ARG A 188 28.53 -3.00 -19.18
C ARG A 188 29.82 -3.78 -18.91
N ASP A 189 29.73 -4.80 -18.07
CA ASP A 189 30.89 -5.52 -17.54
C ASP A 189 31.15 -6.82 -18.34
N CYS A 190 30.44 -7.03 -19.46
CA CYS A 190 30.70 -8.12 -20.40
C CYS A 190 31.94 -7.78 -21.27
N PRO A 191 33.06 -8.52 -21.14
CA PRO A 191 34.28 -8.22 -21.91
C PRO A 191 34.07 -8.32 -23.42
N GLU A 192 33.26 -9.29 -23.84
CA GLU A 192 32.99 -9.59 -25.26
C GLU A 192 31.85 -8.76 -25.85
N LYS A 193 31.23 -7.87 -25.04
CA LYS A 193 30.05 -7.08 -25.44
C LYS A 193 28.96 -7.94 -26.09
N ALA A 194 28.75 -9.12 -25.52
CA ALA A 194 27.85 -10.13 -26.05
C ALA A 194 26.42 -10.01 -25.51
N ILE A 195 26.19 -9.12 -24.53
CA ILE A 195 24.91 -9.01 -23.82
C ILE A 195 24.36 -7.60 -24.05
N LYS A 196 23.08 -7.51 -24.41
CA LYS A 196 22.34 -6.25 -24.51
C LYS A 196 21.14 -6.31 -23.57
N VAL A 197 21.00 -5.33 -22.69
CA VAL A 197 19.90 -5.25 -21.73
C VAL A 197 18.92 -4.17 -22.15
N GLY A 198 17.76 -4.60 -22.59
CA GLY A 198 16.62 -3.77 -22.95
C GLY A 198 15.43 -4.00 -22.03
N SER A 199 14.31 -3.48 -22.49
CA SER A 199 13.01 -3.67 -21.88
C SER A 199 12.03 -3.92 -23.00
N ARG A 200 11.08 -4.82 -22.76
CA ARG A 200 10.06 -5.12 -23.76
C ARG A 200 9.00 -4.02 -23.77
N ASP A 201 8.74 -3.48 -24.95
CA ASP A 201 7.71 -2.46 -25.14
C ASP A 201 6.33 -2.96 -24.73
N ASN A 202 5.51 -2.05 -24.20
CA ASN A 202 4.13 -2.30 -23.75
C ASN A 202 3.97 -3.45 -22.72
N THR A 203 5.06 -3.89 -22.06
CA THR A 203 5.03 -4.98 -21.09
C THR A 203 5.54 -4.50 -19.73
N TYR A 204 4.66 -4.53 -18.74
CA TYR A 204 4.91 -4.01 -17.40
C TYR A 204 4.68 -5.09 -16.35
N ILE A 205 5.54 -5.12 -15.34
CA ILE A 205 5.41 -5.97 -14.16
C ILE A 205 5.00 -5.06 -13.01
N PHE A 206 3.75 -5.18 -12.57
CA PHE A 206 3.24 -4.45 -11.40
C PHE A 206 3.50 -5.23 -10.12
N SER A 207 3.85 -4.52 -9.07
CA SER A 207 3.94 -5.02 -7.71
C SER A 207 3.09 -4.12 -6.83
N ILE A 208 2.09 -4.72 -6.19
CA ILE A 208 1.08 -4.02 -5.39
C ILE A 208 0.98 -4.76 -4.07
N GLU A 209 1.17 -4.02 -2.98
CA GLU A 209 1.08 -4.53 -1.61
C GLU A 209 -0.15 -3.93 -0.94
N SER A 210 -1.12 -4.77 -0.60
CA SER A 210 -2.27 -4.36 0.21
C SER A 210 -1.86 -4.29 1.69
N ASP A 211 -2.42 -3.33 2.41
CA ASP A 211 -2.33 -3.21 3.88
C ASP A 211 -3.47 -3.96 4.61
N GLY A 212 -4.42 -4.55 3.85
CA GLY A 212 -5.54 -5.34 4.35
C GLY A 212 -6.81 -4.52 4.68
N VAL A 213 -6.84 -3.22 4.40
CA VAL A 213 -8.07 -2.40 4.59
C VAL A 213 -9.21 -2.83 3.68
N LEU A 214 -8.86 -3.31 2.48
CA LEU A 214 -9.75 -3.85 1.47
C LEU A 214 -9.16 -5.14 0.86
N PRO A 215 -10.00 -6.11 0.46
CA PRO A 215 -9.60 -7.23 -0.39
C PRO A 215 -8.91 -6.76 -1.69
N PHE A 216 -7.89 -7.49 -2.12
CA PHE A 216 -7.07 -7.10 -3.27
C PHE A 216 -7.87 -7.03 -4.59
N ASP A 217 -8.77 -7.98 -4.81
CA ASP A 217 -9.67 -8.01 -5.96
C ASP A 217 -10.59 -6.79 -6.01
N ILE A 218 -11.07 -6.32 -4.85
CA ILE A 218 -11.87 -5.10 -4.72
C ILE A 218 -11.02 -3.87 -5.07
N ILE A 219 -9.78 -3.78 -4.57
CA ILE A 219 -8.86 -2.67 -4.88
C ILE A 219 -8.64 -2.55 -6.39
N ILE A 220 -8.36 -3.67 -7.07
CA ILE A 220 -8.13 -3.67 -8.52
C ILE A 220 -9.39 -3.30 -9.28
N LYS A 221 -10.54 -3.88 -8.92
CA LYS A 221 -11.82 -3.56 -9.54
C LYS A 221 -12.17 -2.08 -9.41
N LYS A 222 -12.09 -1.53 -8.18
CA LYS A 222 -12.35 -0.12 -7.91
C LYS A 222 -11.40 0.82 -8.64
N THR A 223 -10.16 0.41 -8.86
CA THR A 223 -9.19 1.22 -9.64
C THR A 223 -9.69 1.47 -11.06
N PHE A 224 -10.19 0.43 -11.74
CA PHE A 224 -10.70 0.58 -13.10
C PHE A 224 -12.05 1.27 -13.14
N GLU A 225 -12.95 0.99 -12.19
CA GLU A 225 -14.24 1.68 -12.06
C GLU A 225 -14.02 3.20 -11.94
N ILE A 226 -13.20 3.65 -10.99
CA ILE A 226 -12.91 5.08 -10.78
C ILE A 226 -12.23 5.70 -12.02
N PHE A 227 -11.37 4.95 -12.70
CA PHE A 227 -10.72 5.45 -13.91
C PHE A 227 -11.71 5.67 -15.06
N LEU A 228 -12.64 4.74 -15.27
CA LEU A 228 -13.69 4.87 -16.27
C LEU A 228 -14.68 5.98 -15.92
N GLU A 229 -15.12 6.07 -14.66
CA GLU A 229 -15.99 7.14 -14.17
C GLU A 229 -15.40 8.53 -14.46
N LYS A 230 -14.08 8.71 -14.30
CA LYS A 230 -13.39 9.97 -14.62
C LYS A 230 -13.33 10.27 -16.11
N ILE A 231 -13.26 9.24 -16.96
CA ILE A 231 -13.33 9.42 -18.41
C ILE A 231 -14.74 9.86 -18.80
N ASP A 232 -15.75 9.20 -18.26
CA ASP A 232 -17.15 9.53 -18.52
C ASP A 232 -17.47 10.97 -18.05
N GLU A 233 -17.04 11.33 -16.84
CA GLU A 233 -17.17 12.71 -16.32
C GLU A 233 -16.49 13.74 -17.25
N PHE A 234 -15.33 13.41 -17.82
CA PHE A 234 -14.63 14.30 -18.75
C PHE A 234 -15.39 14.46 -20.07
N VAL A 235 -15.96 13.38 -20.61
CA VAL A 235 -16.77 13.40 -21.84
C VAL A 235 -18.03 14.26 -21.63
N GLU A 236 -18.76 14.04 -20.54
CA GLU A 236 -19.97 14.82 -20.22
C GLU A 236 -19.68 16.33 -20.12
N ARG A 237 -18.55 16.69 -19.50
CA ARG A 237 -18.13 18.09 -19.39
C ARG A 237 -17.74 18.71 -20.74
N LEU A 238 -17.15 17.93 -21.65
CA LEU A 238 -16.84 18.40 -23.00
C LEU A 238 -18.11 18.68 -23.80
N GLU A 239 -19.07 17.75 -23.77
CA GLU A 239 -20.35 17.90 -24.46
C GLU A 239 -21.14 19.12 -23.95
N ALA A 240 -21.11 19.39 -22.65
CA ALA A 240 -21.74 20.57 -22.07
C ALA A 240 -21.16 21.89 -22.62
N ILE A 241 -19.85 21.96 -22.85
CA ILE A 241 -19.19 23.15 -23.40
C ILE A 241 -19.56 23.35 -24.88
N GLU A 242 -19.62 22.27 -25.67
CA GLU A 242 -20.01 22.35 -27.08
C GLU A 242 -21.47 22.81 -27.26
N LEU A 243 -22.35 22.51 -26.31
CA LEU A 243 -23.73 22.97 -26.32
C LEU A 243 -23.88 24.45 -25.96
N GLU A 244 -22.90 25.05 -25.27
CA GLU A 244 -22.88 26.46 -24.88
C GLU A 244 -22.22 27.38 -25.93
N SER A 245 -21.51 26.82 -26.92
CA SER A 245 -20.82 27.55 -28.01
C SER A 245 -21.63 27.66 -29.29
#